data_AF-A0A1V5TG87-F1
#
_entry.id   AF-A0A1V5TG87-F1
#
_cell.length_a   1.000
_cell.length_b   1.000
_cell.length_c   1.000
_cell.angle_alpha   90.00
_cell.angle_beta   90.00
_cell.angle_gamma   90.00
#
_symmetry.space_group_name_H-M   'P 1'
#
loop_
_entity.id
_entity.type
_entity.pdbx_description
1 polymer ?
#
loop_
_entity_poly.entity_id
_entity_poly.type
_entity_poly.pdbx_seq_one_letter_code
_entity_poly.pdbx_strand_id
1 'polypeptide(L)'
;MKKDFNVIIEKDEDGFFVATVSELKGCHTQAKSLDELMKRATEAIELYLEEQKDVKYPFDFIGVQKITVQEKSVKYKKSLSQKRKRENG
;
A
#
# COMPACT_ATOMS: atom_id res chain seq x y z
N MET A 1 14.69 11.30 22.93
CA MET A 1 13.72 12.10 22.15
C MET A 1 12.55 11.19 21.83
N LYS A 2 11.31 11.61 22.07
CA LYS A 2 10.13 10.81 21.68
C LYS A 2 9.68 11.29 20.31
N LYS A 3 9.35 10.36 19.43
CA LYS A 3 8.86 10.64 18.10
C LYS A 3 7.72 9.67 17.78
N ASP A 4 6.63 10.23 17.29
CA ASP A 4 5.47 9.46 16.88
C ASP A 4 5.60 9.09 15.40
N PHE A 5 5.05 7.93 15.05
CA PHE A 5 5.02 7.41 13.68
C PHE A 5 3.61 6.97 13.34
N ASN A 6 3.19 7.22 12.11
CA ASN A 6 1.84 6.91 11.66
C ASN A 6 1.84 5.59 10.89
N VAL A 7 1.28 4.56 11.54
CA VAL A 7 1.19 3.20 10.99
C VAL A 7 -0.19 2.97 10.39
N ILE A 8 -0.23 2.70 9.10
CA ILE A 8 -1.44 2.25 8.38
C ILE A 8 -1.51 0.72 8.53
N ILE A 9 -2.65 0.22 9.02
CA ILE A 9 -2.88 -1.22 9.20
C ILE A 9 -3.99 -1.66 8.25
N GLU A 10 -3.66 -2.66 7.44
CA GLU A 10 -4.56 -3.29 6.49
C GLU A 10 -4.69 -4.78 6.82
N LYS A 11 -5.71 -5.42 6.27
CA LYS A 11 -5.87 -6.87 6.35
C LYS A 11 -5.95 -7.42 4.93
N ASP A 12 -5.10 -8.39 4.63
CA ASP A 12 -5.08 -9.02 3.32
C ASP A 12 -6.13 -10.15 3.18
N GLU A 13 -6.16 -10.77 2.00
CA GLU A 13 -7.12 -11.83 1.66
C GLU A 13 -6.87 -13.13 2.46
N ASP A 14 -5.64 -13.38 2.89
CA ASP A 14 -5.24 -14.53 3.70
C ASP A 14 -5.44 -14.29 5.21
N GLY A 15 -5.91 -13.09 5.56
CA GLY A 15 -6.23 -12.69 6.91
C GLY A 15 -5.03 -12.25 7.76
N PHE A 16 -3.87 -12.01 7.16
CA PHE A 16 -2.77 -11.33 7.82
C PHE A 16 -3.07 -9.85 7.97
N PHE A 17 -2.61 -9.28 9.08
CA PHE A 17 -2.51 -7.84 9.20
C PHE A 17 -1.19 -7.38 8.60
N VAL A 18 -1.24 -6.29 7.84
CA VAL A 18 -0.09 -5.66 7.19
C VAL A 18 0.03 -4.24 7.73
N ALA A 19 1.22 -3.89 8.23
CA ALA A 19 1.54 -2.57 8.73
C ALA A 19 2.47 -1.85 7.75
N THR A 20 2.17 -0.58 7.47
CA THR A 20 2.97 0.32 6.65
C THR A 20 3.23 1.61 7.42
N VAL A 21 4.49 2.01 7.55
CA VAL A 21 4.86 3.26 8.25
C VAL A 21 4.95 4.41 7.26
N SER A 22 4.09 5.43 7.43
CA SER A 22 3.91 6.51 6.45
C SER A 22 5.19 7.32 6.21
N GLU A 23 5.96 7.54 7.28
CA GLU A 23 7.20 8.29 7.25
C GLU A 23 8.36 7.49 6.66
N LEU A 24 8.39 6.17 6.86
CA LEU A 24 9.51 5.31 6.55
C LEU A 24 9.26 4.52 5.26
N LYS A 25 9.74 5.04 4.12
CA LYS A 25 9.60 4.36 2.82
C LYS A 25 10.16 2.93 2.88
N GLY A 26 9.33 1.96 2.52
CA GLY A 26 9.70 0.54 2.50
C GLY A 26 9.65 -0.16 3.86
N CYS A 27 9.26 0.54 4.93
CA CYS A 27 9.03 -0.10 6.23
C CYS A 27 7.63 -0.71 6.25
N HIS A 28 7.59 -2.02 5.96
CA HIS A 28 6.39 -2.82 6.01
C HIS A 28 6.66 -4.08 6.83
N THR A 29 5.64 -4.54 7.55
CA THR A 29 5.67 -5.83 8.25
C THR A 29 4.28 -6.45 8.24
N GLN A 30 4.20 -7.73 8.57
CA GLN A 30 2.94 -8.45 8.65
C GLN A 30 2.92 -9.43 9.81
N ALA A 31 1.74 -9.74 10.32
CA ALA A 31 1.53 -10.71 11.39
C ALA A 31 0.11 -11.28 11.38
N LYS A 32 -0.12 -12.38 12.11
CA LYS A 32 -1.45 -12.98 12.25
C LYS A 32 -2.31 -12.34 13.34
N SER A 33 -1.73 -11.48 14.18
CA SER A 33 -2.45 -10.73 15.21
C SER A 33 -1.98 -9.27 15.23
N LEU A 34 -2.84 -8.38 15.72
CA LEU A 34 -2.50 -6.97 15.89
C LEU A 34 -1.35 -6.77 16.91
N ASP A 35 -1.33 -7.54 18.00
CA ASP A 35 -0.27 -7.42 19.01
C ASP A 35 1.12 -7.77 18.45
N GLU A 36 1.21 -8.88 17.70
CA GLU A 36 2.45 -9.28 17.04
C GLU A 36 2.84 -8.28 15.94
N LEU A 37 1.86 -7.74 15.22
CA LEU A 37 2.09 -6.70 14.22
C LEU A 37 2.72 -5.45 14.84
N MET A 38 2.14 -4.95 15.93
CA MET A 38 2.61 -3.74 16.60
C MET A 38 4.01 -3.93 17.18
N LYS A 39 4.30 -5.10 17.75
CA LYS A 39 5.66 -5.45 18.18
C LYS A 39 6.66 -5.37 17.01
N ARG A 40 6.38 -6.07 15.91
CA ARG A 40 7.26 -6.08 14.73
C ARG A 40 7.42 -4.70 14.09
N ALA A 41 6.35 -3.92 14.04
CA ALA A 41 6.38 -2.57 13.47
C ALA A 41 7.29 -1.66 14.31
N THR A 42 7.21 -1.77 15.64
CA THR A 42 8.10 -1.03 16.55
C THR A 42 9.57 -1.39 16.33
N GLU A 43 9.89 -2.69 16.31
CA GLU A 43 11.25 -3.19 16.08
C GLU A 43 11.81 -2.73 14.72
N ALA A 44 10.98 -2.75 13.66
CA ALA A 44 11.38 -2.30 12.32
C ALA A 44 11.63 -0.78 12.25
N ILE A 45 10.83 0.03 12.95
CA ILE A 45 11.03 1.48 13.08
C ILE A 45 12.34 1.77 13.82
N GLU A 46 12.57 1.10 14.95
CA GLU A 46 13.79 1.27 15.74
C GLU A 46 15.03 0.96 14.92
N LEU A 47 15.05 -0.18 14.23
CA LEU A 47 16.15 -0.59 13.36
C LEU A 47 16.41 0.44 12.24
N TYR A 48 15.35 0.95 11.60
CA TYR A 48 15.48 1.96 10.55
C TYR A 48 16.12 3.25 11.06
N LEU A 49 15.77 3.69 12.28
CA LEU A 49 16.31 4.90 12.89
C LEU A 49 17.77 4.72 13.34
N GLU A 50 18.17 3.52 13.72
CA GLU A 50 19.57 3.21 14.03
C GLU A 50 20.48 3.32 12.80
N GLU A 51 20.00 2.86 11.64
CA GLU A 51 20.74 2.93 10.38
C GLU A 51 20.79 4.35 9.79
N GLN A 52 19.72 5.12 9.94
CA GLN A 52 19.57 6.43 9.28
C GLN A 52 19.62 7.60 10.27
N LYS A 53 20.81 8.14 10.51
CA LYS A 53 21.06 9.16 11.55
C LYS A 53 20.46 10.55 11.27
N ASP A 54 20.03 10.86 10.04
CA ASP A 54 19.61 12.22 9.62
C ASP A 54 18.36 12.26 8.72
N VAL A 55 17.40 11.35 8.91
CA VAL A 55 16.18 11.38 8.08
C VAL A 55 15.29 12.55 8.47
N LYS A 56 15.20 13.52 7.56
CA LYS A 56 14.16 14.56 7.60
C LYS A 56 12.91 14.06 6.91
N TYR A 57 11.79 14.14 7.61
CA TYR A 57 10.46 13.85 7.08
C TYR A 57 9.79 15.19 6.85
N PRO A 58 9.76 15.71 5.61
CA PRO A 58 9.38 17.10 5.35
C PRO A 58 7.86 17.34 5.38
N PHE A 59 7.09 16.38 5.91
CA PHE A 59 5.64 16.41 5.91
C PHE A 59 5.10 16.11 7.30
N ASP A 60 4.16 16.92 7.75
CA ASP A 60 3.34 16.63 8.90
C ASP A 60 2.22 15.67 8.50
N PHE A 61 1.98 14.66 9.31
CA PHE A 61 0.84 13.78 9.13
C PHE A 61 -0.45 14.51 9.53
N ILE A 62 -1.38 14.64 8.58
CA ILE A 62 -2.68 15.29 8.79
C ILE A 62 -3.78 14.28 9.12
N GLY A 63 -3.75 13.08 8.52
CA GLY A 63 -4.74 12.04 8.75
C GLY A 63 -4.81 11.01 7.63
N VAL A 64 -5.65 9.99 7.83
CA VAL A 64 -6.02 8.98 6.82
C VAL A 64 -7.49 9.18 6.45
N GLN A 65 -7.78 9.19 5.15
CA GLN A 65 -9.15 9.29 4.64
C GLN A 65 -9.46 8.10 3.73
N LYS A 66 -10.48 7.32 4.11
CA LYS A 66 -11.05 6.31 3.20
C LYS A 66 -12.03 7.00 2.27
N ILE A 67 -11.83 6.83 0.96
CA ILE A 67 -12.74 7.30 -0.09
C ILE A 67 -13.21 6.07 -0.86
N THR A 68 -14.51 5.97 -1.13
CA THR A 68 -15.09 4.92 -1.96
C THR A 68 -15.50 5.51 -3.30
N VAL A 69 -15.05 4.89 -4.39
CA VAL A 69 -15.38 5.27 -5.76
C VAL A 69 -16.10 4.14 -6.48
N GLN A 70 -16.95 4.46 -7.45
CA GLN A 70 -17.58 3.48 -8.33
C GLN A 70 -16.74 3.35 -9.61
N GLU A 71 -16.31 2.14 -9.94
CA GLU A 71 -15.56 1.88 -11.17
C GLU A 71 -16.49 2.04 -12.40
N LYS A 72 -16.11 2.88 -13.36
CA LYS A 72 -16.83 3.01 -14.63
C LYS A 72 -16.21 2.03 -15.63
N SER A 73 -16.94 0.99 -16.00
CA SER A 73 -16.52 0.05 -17.04
C SER A 73 -16.28 0.76 -18.39
N VAL A 74 -15.03 0.79 -18.85
CA VAL A 74 -14.65 1.29 -20.17
C VAL A 74 -15.02 0.26 -21.23
N LYS A 75 -16.05 0.54 -22.05
CA LYS A 75 -16.44 -0.34 -23.18
C LYS A 75 -15.41 -0.25 -24.30
N TYR A 76 -14.55 -1.26 -24.43
CA TYR A 76 -13.63 -1.38 -25.56
C TYR A 76 -14.40 -1.78 -26.85
N LYS A 77 -14.52 -0.89 -27.83
CA LYS A 77 -15.05 -1.22 -29.17
C LYS A 77 -14.00 -2.03 -29.93
N LYS A 78 -14.18 -3.34 -30.00
CA LYS A 78 -13.41 -4.24 -30.87
C LYS A 78 -13.86 -4.03 -32.33
N SER A 79 -13.16 -3.21 -33.10
CA SER A 79 -13.34 -3.17 -34.57
C SER A 79 -12.72 -4.42 -35.20
N LEU A 80 -13.43 -5.55 -35.12
CA LEU A 80 -13.18 -6.74 -35.95
C LEU A 80 -14.33 -6.85 -36.96
N SER A 81 -14.37 -5.91 -37.90
CA SER A 81 -15.23 -5.98 -39.08
C SER A 81 -14.49 -5.52 -40.35
N GLN A 82 -13.24 -5.95 -40.51
CA GLN A 82 -12.71 -6.32 -41.83
C GLN A 82 -12.12 -7.73 -41.74
N LYS A 83 -12.92 -8.64 -41.17
CA LYS A 83 -12.85 -10.07 -41.50
C LYS A 83 -13.04 -10.17 -43.01
N ARG A 84 -12.02 -10.64 -43.70
CA ARG A 84 -12.13 -11.81 -44.59
C ARG A 84 -13.49 -11.91 -45.30
N LYS A 85 -13.68 -11.04 -46.29
CA LYS A 85 -14.49 -11.27 -47.50
C LYS A 85 -13.57 -10.74 -48.61
N ARG A 86 -12.61 -11.48 -49.17
CA ARG A 86 -12.80 -12.57 -50.13
C ARG A 86 -11.46 -13.31 -50.28
N GLU A 87 -11.26 -14.38 -49.53
CA GLU A 87 -10.72 -15.61 -50.11
C GLU A 87 -11.98 -16.39 -50.54
N ASN A 88 -12.01 -16.92 -51.76
CA ASN A 88 -13.13 -17.55 -52.48
C ASN A 88 -13.95 -16.58 -53.36
N GLY A 89 -13.44 -16.38 -54.58
CA GLY A 89 -14.05 -15.69 -55.71
C GLY A 89 -13.00 -15.46 -56.78
#